data_AF-A0A7J8XYB9-F1
#
_entry.id   AF-A0A7J8XYB9-F1
#
_cell.length_a   1.000
_cell.length_b   1.000
_cell.length_c   1.000
_cell.angle_alpha   90.00
_cell.angle_beta   90.00
_cell.angle_gamma   90.00
#
_symmetry.space_group_name_H-M   'P 1'
#
loop_
_entity.id
_entity.type
_entity.pdbx_description
1 polymer ?
#
loop_
_entity_poly.entity_id
_entity_poly.type
_entity_poly.pdbx_seq_one_letter_code
_entity_poly.pdbx_strand_id
1 'polypeptide(L)'
;MLGMAKLGGSISKSKEEIKACNMVFYFLLGNVFFLSLISGSLLDEIGEYVSHPKNLPSHLAALVSSQADFFMTYILTEGLSGFSLEVLQPGLLIWDFIKSRTYCRGKEKDLYLYSLQYFRIIPIVSLSILIGIVYAVIAPLLLPFLIVYFFLGYFVYINQANFYVLIQDVYETVYDTCGTFWPFIHHYIIVAIILMQITMIGLFGLKSKPAASVSTIPLLLLTIMFNEYCKIRFLPAFRSHSIQNAVENDELDEKSSEMEHSFDKAIEEYRQPCLVPVSFTQSDSSLYRPLITSW
;
A
#
# COMPACT_ATOMS: atom_id res chain seq x y z
N MET A 1 4.81 -5.78 -12.85
CA MET A 1 4.86 -4.31 -12.62
C MET A 1 6.16 -3.87 -11.96
N LEU A 2 6.65 -4.55 -10.92
CA LEU A 2 7.95 -4.23 -10.31
C LEU A 2 9.11 -4.21 -11.34
N GLY A 3 9.17 -5.18 -12.25
CA GLY A 3 10.15 -5.16 -13.35
C GLY A 3 10.04 -3.94 -14.28
N MET A 4 8.83 -3.41 -14.51
CA MET A 4 8.65 -2.17 -15.27
C MET A 4 9.09 -0.94 -14.47
N ALA A 5 8.88 -0.94 -13.15
CA ALA A 5 9.39 0.11 -12.27
C ALA A 5 10.94 0.15 -12.26
N LYS A 6 11.59 -1.03 -12.27
CA LYS A 6 13.06 -1.16 -12.43
C LYS A 6 13.57 -0.59 -13.74
N LEU A 7 12.93 -0.95 -14.85
CA LEU A 7 13.26 -0.41 -16.18
C LEU A 7 13.12 1.12 -16.24
N GLY A 8 12.25 1.68 -15.40
CA GLY A 8 12.08 3.12 -15.26
C GLY A 8 13.25 3.85 -14.59
N GLY A 9 14.30 3.17 -14.13
CA GLY A 9 15.54 3.80 -13.66
C GLY A 9 15.43 4.53 -12.32
N SER A 10 14.73 3.96 -11.33
CA SER A 10 14.64 4.58 -10.00
C SER A 10 15.95 4.40 -9.21
N ILE A 11 16.47 5.47 -8.62
CA ILE A 11 17.75 5.46 -7.88
C ILE A 11 17.65 4.66 -6.56
N SER A 12 16.48 4.69 -5.89
CA SER A 12 16.25 3.99 -4.63
C SER A 12 15.17 2.91 -4.75
N LYS A 13 15.32 1.82 -3.98
CA LYS A 13 14.30 0.76 -3.87
C LYS A 13 12.96 1.30 -3.38
N SER A 14 12.96 2.21 -2.41
CA SER A 14 11.74 2.85 -1.91
C SER A 14 10.94 3.56 -3.00
N LYS A 15 11.62 4.33 -3.87
CA LYS A 15 10.97 5.01 -5.02
C LYS A 15 10.47 4.02 -6.06
N GLU A 16 11.22 2.95 -6.31
CA GLU A 16 10.80 1.87 -7.20
C GLU A 16 9.50 1.21 -6.72
N GLU A 17 9.41 0.89 -5.43
CA GLU A 17 8.21 0.28 -4.84
C GLU A 17 7.01 1.21 -4.82
N ILE A 18 7.20 2.49 -4.49
CA ILE A 18 6.14 3.51 -4.57
C ILE A 18 5.61 3.63 -6.00
N LYS A 19 6.50 3.60 -7.00
CA LYS A 19 6.10 3.64 -8.42
C LYS A 19 5.34 2.37 -8.81
N ALA A 20 5.82 1.20 -8.38
CA ALA A 20 5.13 -0.06 -8.60
C ALA A 20 3.74 -0.08 -7.94
N CYS A 21 3.63 0.40 -6.71
CA CYS A 21 2.38 0.55 -5.96
C CYS A 21 1.37 1.39 -6.74
N ASN A 22 1.77 2.56 -7.24
CA ASN A 22 0.91 3.41 -8.07
C ASN A 22 0.44 2.72 -9.35
N MET A 23 1.34 2.03 -10.06
CA MET A 23 0.97 1.28 -11.26
C MET A 23 -0.04 0.17 -10.96
N VAL A 24 0.17 -0.58 -9.87
CA VAL A 24 -0.72 -1.67 -9.45
C VAL A 24 -2.09 -1.11 -9.08
N PHE A 25 -2.16 0.00 -8.35
CA PHE A 25 -3.44 0.62 -7.98
C PHE A 25 -4.27 1.01 -9.21
N TYR A 26 -3.69 1.74 -10.17
CA TYR A 26 -4.44 2.13 -11.38
C TYR A 26 -4.80 0.93 -12.25
N PHE A 27 -3.95 -0.10 -12.29
CA PHE A 27 -4.28 -1.35 -12.98
C PHE A 27 -5.45 -2.07 -12.33
N LEU A 28 -5.48 -2.19 -11.01
CA LEU A 28 -6.58 -2.78 -10.26
C LEU A 28 -7.86 -1.95 -10.42
N LEU A 29 -7.76 -0.62 -10.38
CA LEU A 29 -8.90 0.26 -10.61
C LEU A 29 -9.49 0.08 -12.03
N GLY A 30 -8.65 0.02 -13.06
CA GLY A 30 -9.10 -0.22 -14.42
C GLY A 30 -9.69 -1.63 -14.63
N ASN A 31 -9.00 -2.65 -14.14
CA ASN A 31 -9.30 -4.04 -14.45
C ASN A 31 -10.30 -4.69 -13.49
N VAL A 32 -10.12 -4.52 -12.18
CA VAL A 32 -11.02 -5.14 -11.19
C VAL A 32 -12.27 -4.30 -10.97
N PHE A 33 -12.15 -2.98 -10.99
CA PHE A 33 -13.32 -2.12 -10.78
C PHE A 33 -14.04 -1.82 -12.11
N PHE A 34 -13.43 -1.06 -13.03
CA PHE A 34 -14.14 -0.64 -14.24
C PHE A 34 -14.47 -1.78 -15.21
N LEU A 35 -13.56 -2.72 -15.46
CA LEU A 35 -13.83 -3.81 -16.40
C LEU A 35 -14.88 -4.78 -15.83
N SER A 36 -14.92 -5.05 -14.52
CA SER A 36 -16.01 -5.83 -13.91
C SER A 36 -17.36 -5.12 -14.01
N LEU A 37 -17.41 -3.78 -13.89
CA LEU A 37 -18.63 -3.01 -14.13
C LEU A 37 -19.10 -3.12 -15.58
N ILE A 38 -18.18 -3.05 -16.54
CA ILE A 38 -18.49 -3.14 -17.97
C ILE A 38 -18.88 -4.56 -18.35
N SER A 39 -18.16 -5.59 -17.89
CA SER A 39 -18.44 -7.00 -18.19
C SER A 39 -19.79 -7.46 -17.67
N GLY A 40 -20.27 -6.82 -16.60
CA GLY A 40 -21.56 -7.08 -15.99
C GLY A 40 -22.74 -6.53 -16.78
N SER A 41 -22.51 -5.52 -17.61
CA SER A 41 -23.49 -5.02 -18.58
C SER A 41 -23.19 -5.59 -19.95
N LEU A 42 -24.23 -5.82 -20.75
CA LEU A 42 -24.06 -6.32 -22.11
C LEU A 42 -23.11 -5.37 -22.86
N LEU A 43 -22.05 -5.93 -23.45
CA LEU A 43 -21.07 -5.19 -24.25
C LEU A 43 -21.72 -4.32 -25.34
N ASP A 44 -22.97 -4.63 -25.69
CA ASP A 44 -23.82 -3.89 -26.62
C ASP A 44 -24.11 -2.45 -26.18
N GLU A 45 -24.11 -2.14 -24.87
CA GLU A 45 -24.31 -0.76 -24.40
C GLU A 45 -23.07 0.13 -24.65
N ILE A 46 -21.86 -0.45 -24.82
CA ILE A 46 -20.59 0.29 -25.02
C ILE A 46 -20.68 1.30 -26.18
N GLY A 47 -21.39 0.93 -27.26
CA GLY A 47 -21.62 1.81 -28.42
C GLY A 47 -22.44 3.07 -28.09
N GLU A 48 -23.31 3.01 -27.07
CA GLU A 48 -24.14 4.12 -26.63
C GLU A 48 -23.38 5.10 -25.72
N TYR A 49 -22.40 4.62 -24.94
CA TYR A 49 -21.54 5.48 -24.09
C TYR A 49 -20.68 6.46 -24.89
N VAL A 50 -20.15 6.01 -26.04
CA VAL A 50 -19.29 6.85 -26.89
C VAL A 50 -20.11 7.93 -27.61
N SER A 51 -21.38 7.66 -27.89
CA SER A 51 -22.25 8.59 -28.61
C SER A 51 -22.87 9.69 -27.72
N HIS A 52 -23.09 9.42 -26.41
CA HIS A 52 -23.73 10.38 -25.50
C HIS A 52 -22.99 10.54 -24.15
N PRO A 53 -21.85 11.28 -24.10
CA PRO A 53 -21.06 11.46 -22.88
C PRO A 53 -21.80 12.18 -21.74
N LYS A 54 -22.91 12.88 -22.04
CA LYS A 54 -23.72 13.60 -21.05
C LYS A 54 -24.41 12.67 -20.04
N ASN A 55 -24.66 11.41 -20.41
CA ASN A 55 -25.35 10.43 -19.57
C ASN A 55 -24.37 9.50 -18.83
N LEU A 56 -23.05 9.73 -18.95
CA LEU A 56 -22.03 8.86 -18.37
C LEU A 56 -22.19 8.64 -16.85
N PRO A 57 -22.47 9.66 -16.02
CA PRO A 57 -22.69 9.45 -14.59
C PRO A 57 -23.90 8.57 -14.30
N SER A 58 -25.02 8.77 -15.01
CA SER A 58 -26.24 7.98 -14.82
C SER A 58 -26.05 6.53 -15.24
N HIS A 59 -25.38 6.27 -16.37
CA HIS A 59 -25.09 4.90 -16.76
C HIS A 59 -24.13 4.23 -15.78
N LEU A 60 -23.04 4.90 -15.39
CA LEU A 60 -22.10 4.39 -14.38
C LEU A 60 -22.82 4.03 -13.07
N ALA A 61 -23.76 4.86 -12.61
CA ALA A 61 -24.54 4.57 -11.41
C ALA A 61 -25.43 3.32 -11.57
N ALA A 62 -26.00 3.09 -12.76
CA ALA A 62 -26.77 1.88 -13.04
C ALA A 62 -25.87 0.63 -13.01
N LEU A 63 -24.69 0.69 -13.66
CA LEU A 63 -23.69 -0.40 -13.66
C LEU A 63 -23.22 -0.77 -12.25
N VAL A 64 -22.88 0.26 -11.47
CA VAL A 64 -22.41 0.06 -10.09
C VAL A 64 -23.53 -0.53 -9.24
N SER A 65 -24.78 -0.08 -9.42
CA SER A 65 -25.90 -0.64 -8.66
C SER A 65 -26.20 -2.09 -9.02
N SER A 66 -26.05 -2.50 -10.28
CA SER A 66 -26.31 -3.88 -10.71
C SER A 66 -25.24 -4.86 -10.26
N GLN A 67 -23.98 -4.41 -10.11
CA GLN A 67 -22.84 -5.25 -9.73
C GLN A 67 -22.56 -5.30 -8.22
N ALA A 68 -23.46 -4.80 -7.37
CA ALA A 68 -23.24 -4.78 -5.93
C ALA A 68 -22.96 -6.16 -5.31
N ASP A 69 -23.70 -7.20 -5.74
CA ASP A 69 -23.54 -8.57 -5.23
C ASP A 69 -22.19 -9.18 -5.61
N PHE A 70 -21.69 -8.86 -6.80
CA PHE A 70 -20.34 -9.27 -7.25
C PHE A 70 -19.26 -8.66 -6.33
N PHE A 71 -19.33 -7.36 -6.05
CA PHE A 71 -18.33 -6.72 -5.17
C PHE A 71 -18.46 -7.15 -3.71
N MET A 72 -19.67 -7.46 -3.23
CA MET A 72 -19.84 -8.08 -1.91
C MET A 72 -19.15 -9.44 -1.81
N THR A 73 -19.39 -10.33 -2.78
CA THR A 73 -18.75 -11.66 -2.80
C THR A 73 -17.25 -11.58 -3.04
N TYR A 74 -16.78 -10.60 -3.83
CA TYR A 74 -15.36 -10.30 -4.02
C TYR A 74 -14.69 -9.94 -2.69
N ILE A 75 -15.20 -8.96 -1.94
CA ILE A 75 -14.62 -8.55 -0.64
C ILE A 75 -14.66 -9.72 0.36
N LEU A 76 -15.74 -10.50 0.39
CA LEU A 76 -15.86 -11.63 1.30
C LEU A 76 -14.84 -12.73 0.99
N THR A 77 -14.65 -13.04 -0.29
CA THR A 77 -13.70 -14.05 -0.75
C THR A 77 -12.27 -13.58 -0.57
N GLU A 78 -11.97 -12.34 -0.93
CA GLU A 78 -10.66 -11.73 -0.74
C GLU A 78 -10.30 -11.62 0.74
N GLY A 79 -11.24 -11.25 1.60
CA GLY A 79 -11.06 -11.26 3.05
C GLY A 79 -10.76 -12.65 3.59
N LEU A 80 -11.71 -13.59 3.45
CA LEU A 80 -11.56 -14.91 4.06
C LEU A 80 -10.39 -15.70 3.47
N SER A 81 -10.33 -15.80 2.14
CA SER A 81 -9.30 -16.58 1.45
C SER A 81 -7.96 -15.87 1.42
N GLY A 82 -7.96 -14.56 1.10
CA GLY A 82 -6.73 -13.77 1.01
C GLY A 82 -6.00 -13.67 2.34
N PHE A 83 -6.70 -13.37 3.44
CA PHE A 83 -6.07 -13.37 4.76
C PHE A 83 -5.61 -14.76 5.20
N SER A 84 -6.37 -15.82 4.88
CA SER A 84 -5.94 -17.20 5.19
C SER A 84 -4.64 -17.59 4.45
N LEU A 85 -4.53 -17.22 3.17
CA LEU A 85 -3.33 -17.47 2.37
C LEU A 85 -2.15 -16.61 2.82
N GLU A 86 -2.40 -15.37 3.23
CA GLU A 86 -1.37 -14.48 3.74
C GLU A 86 -0.84 -14.97 5.10
N VAL A 87 -1.69 -15.53 5.97
CA VAL A 87 -1.25 -16.17 7.23
C VAL A 87 -0.47 -17.46 6.98
N LEU A 88 -0.93 -18.31 6.06
CA LEU A 88 -0.29 -19.59 5.78
C LEU A 88 1.05 -19.44 5.04
N GLN A 89 1.19 -18.39 4.22
CA GLN A 89 2.36 -18.15 3.36
C GLN A 89 2.87 -19.41 2.64
N PRO A 90 2.01 -20.09 1.86
CA PRO A 90 2.35 -21.39 1.29
C PRO A 90 3.57 -21.33 0.36
N GLY A 91 3.79 -20.20 -0.33
CA GLY A 91 4.95 -20.03 -1.20
C GLY A 91 6.29 -20.09 -0.46
N LEU A 92 6.38 -19.49 0.72
CA LEU A 92 7.56 -19.53 1.57
C LEU A 92 7.77 -20.94 2.14
N LEU A 93 6.71 -21.56 2.65
CA LEU A 93 6.76 -22.93 3.17
C LEU A 93 7.19 -23.94 2.11
N ILE A 94 6.67 -23.82 0.89
CA ILE A 94 7.03 -24.70 -0.24
C ILE A 94 8.48 -24.44 -0.65
N TRP A 95 8.92 -23.18 -0.72
CA TRP A 95 10.30 -22.85 -1.06
C TRP A 95 11.29 -23.39 -0.02
N ASP A 96 11.00 -23.22 1.26
CA ASP A 96 11.82 -23.75 2.34
C ASP A 96 11.84 -25.27 2.35
N PHE A 97 10.71 -25.92 2.08
CA PHE A 97 10.64 -27.37 1.95
C PHE A 97 11.49 -27.88 0.77
N ILE A 98 11.44 -27.20 -0.37
CA ILE A 98 12.26 -27.52 -1.55
C ILE A 98 13.75 -27.26 -1.26
N LYS A 99 14.11 -26.10 -0.69
CA LYS A 99 15.50 -25.75 -0.34
C LYS A 99 16.09 -26.72 0.67
N SER A 100 15.31 -27.09 1.69
CA SER A 100 15.70 -28.09 2.68
C SER A 100 15.92 -29.47 2.06
N ARG A 101 15.18 -29.82 1.00
CA ARG A 101 15.29 -31.12 0.34
C ARG A 101 16.37 -31.17 -0.75
N THR A 102 16.70 -30.03 -1.36
CA THR A 102 17.60 -29.97 -2.54
C THR A 102 18.96 -29.34 -2.25
N TYR A 103 19.07 -28.32 -1.37
CA TYR A 103 20.22 -27.40 -1.39
C TYR A 103 21.01 -27.26 -0.08
N CYS A 104 20.48 -27.64 1.09
CA CYS A 104 21.17 -27.38 2.37
C CYS A 104 21.02 -28.51 3.40
N ARG A 105 21.96 -29.46 3.38
CA ARG A 105 22.28 -30.32 4.54
C ARG A 105 23.59 -29.80 5.17
N GLY A 106 23.56 -28.62 5.80
CA GLY A 106 24.68 -28.17 6.63
C GLY A 106 25.31 -26.80 6.37
N LYS A 107 24.67 -25.86 5.66
CA LYS A 107 25.04 -24.44 5.73
C LYS A 107 24.01 -23.69 6.57
N GLU A 108 24.48 -22.71 7.33
CA GLU A 108 23.66 -21.81 8.14
C GLU A 108 22.46 -21.32 7.33
N LYS A 109 21.29 -21.37 7.96
CA LYS A 109 20.06 -20.91 7.34
C LYS A 109 20.17 -19.39 7.22
N ASP A 110 20.62 -18.90 6.08
CA ASP A 110 20.38 -17.50 5.71
C ASP A 110 18.87 -17.29 5.77
N LEU A 111 18.42 -16.66 6.85
CA LEU A 111 17.04 -16.24 7.04
C LEU A 111 16.75 -15.29 5.89
N TYR A 112 15.96 -15.74 4.92
CA TYR A 112 15.49 -14.87 3.86
C TYR A 112 14.68 -13.76 4.53
N LEU A 113 15.27 -12.57 4.60
CA LEU A 113 14.63 -11.35 5.07
C LEU A 113 13.49 -11.02 4.10
N TYR A 114 12.29 -11.51 4.39
CA TYR A 114 11.10 -11.16 3.61
C TYR A 114 10.68 -9.75 4.02
N SER A 115 11.04 -8.76 3.21
CA SER A 115 10.46 -7.42 3.35
C SER A 115 8.95 -7.52 3.09
N LEU A 116 8.14 -6.95 4.01
CA LEU A 116 6.71 -6.78 3.79
C LEU A 116 6.49 -6.17 2.41
N GLN A 117 5.71 -6.84 1.56
CA GLN A 117 5.50 -6.40 0.17
C GLN A 117 4.52 -5.23 0.12
N TYR A 118 4.94 -4.05 0.56
CA TYR A 118 4.15 -2.82 0.60
C TYR A 118 3.47 -2.53 -0.75
N PHE A 119 4.19 -2.74 -1.86
CA PHE A 119 3.66 -2.52 -3.21
C PHE A 119 2.49 -3.43 -3.60
N ARG A 120 2.29 -4.58 -2.92
CA ARG A 120 1.19 -5.51 -3.18
C ARG A 120 0.02 -5.23 -2.24
N ILE A 121 0.30 -5.05 -0.95
CA ILE A 121 -0.72 -4.90 0.09
C ILE A 121 -1.42 -3.54 -0.03
N ILE A 122 -0.68 -2.44 -0.18
CA ILE A 122 -1.25 -1.08 -0.19
C ILE A 122 -2.29 -0.91 -1.31
N PRO A 123 -2.03 -1.30 -2.57
CA PRO A 123 -3.02 -1.14 -3.64
C PRO A 123 -4.28 -1.99 -3.45
N ILE A 124 -4.15 -3.21 -2.92
CA ILE A 124 -5.28 -4.12 -2.69
C ILE A 124 -6.18 -3.53 -1.61
N VAL A 125 -5.62 -3.17 -0.45
CA VAL A 125 -6.37 -2.54 0.64
C VAL A 125 -7.01 -1.21 0.18
N SER A 126 -6.28 -0.42 -0.61
CA SER A 126 -6.81 0.84 -1.16
C SER A 126 -7.96 0.62 -2.14
N LEU A 127 -7.95 -0.47 -2.91
CA LEU A 127 -9.07 -0.87 -3.77
C LEU A 127 -10.30 -1.25 -2.94
N SER A 128 -10.12 -1.99 -1.84
CA SER A 128 -11.21 -2.37 -0.94
C SER A 128 -11.83 -1.15 -0.24
N ILE A 129 -11.00 -0.16 0.15
CA ILE A 129 -11.48 1.17 0.60
C ILE A 129 -12.29 1.86 -0.51
N LEU A 130 -11.78 1.85 -1.74
CA LEU A 130 -12.46 2.48 -2.88
C LEU A 130 -13.84 1.88 -3.13
N ILE A 131 -13.93 0.54 -3.18
CA ILE A 131 -15.19 -0.18 -3.32
C ILE A 131 -16.11 0.18 -2.15
N GLY A 132 -15.61 0.14 -0.92
CA GLY A 132 -16.35 0.52 0.27
C GLY A 132 -16.99 1.91 0.21
N ILE A 133 -16.21 2.92 -0.17
CA ILE A 133 -16.67 4.32 -0.27
C ILE A 133 -17.71 4.45 -1.39
N VAL A 134 -17.48 3.87 -2.56
CA VAL A 134 -18.43 3.94 -3.69
C VAL A 134 -19.76 3.27 -3.34
N TYR A 135 -19.71 2.09 -2.71
CA TYR A 135 -20.91 1.31 -2.36
C TYR A 135 -21.58 1.75 -1.07
N ALA A 136 -20.97 2.63 -0.26
CA ALA A 136 -21.56 3.13 0.99
C ALA A 136 -22.95 3.74 0.80
N VAL A 137 -23.17 4.43 -0.33
CA VAL A 137 -24.44 5.09 -0.66
C VAL A 137 -25.40 4.15 -1.38
N ILE A 138 -24.89 3.17 -2.12
CA ILE A 138 -25.67 2.30 -3.02
C ILE A 138 -26.18 1.07 -2.27
N ALA A 139 -25.27 0.37 -1.58
CA ALA A 139 -25.52 -0.88 -0.87
C ALA A 139 -24.88 -0.82 0.52
N PRO A 140 -25.53 -0.16 1.51
CA PRO A 140 -24.96 0.03 2.85
C PRO A 140 -24.73 -1.30 3.59
N LEU A 141 -25.36 -2.39 3.15
CA LEU A 141 -25.14 -3.73 3.69
C LEU A 141 -23.69 -4.22 3.47
N LEU A 142 -22.96 -3.66 2.50
CA LEU A 142 -21.55 -3.99 2.25
C LEU A 142 -20.60 -3.47 3.35
N LEU A 143 -20.94 -2.34 3.99
CA LEU A 143 -20.10 -1.72 5.03
C LEU A 143 -19.77 -2.63 6.22
N PRO A 144 -20.72 -3.32 6.87
CA PRO A 144 -20.40 -4.20 7.98
C PRO A 144 -19.45 -5.33 7.58
N PHE A 145 -19.60 -5.90 6.38
CA PHE A 145 -18.66 -6.91 5.86
C PHE A 145 -17.26 -6.32 5.65
N LEU A 146 -17.18 -5.10 5.13
CA LEU A 146 -15.91 -4.40 4.95
C LEU A 146 -15.24 -4.04 6.28
N ILE A 147 -16.02 -3.67 7.30
CA ILE A 147 -15.49 -3.42 8.66
C ILE A 147 -14.87 -4.70 9.22
N VAL A 148 -15.56 -5.84 9.10
CA VAL A 148 -15.02 -7.15 9.51
C VAL A 148 -13.74 -7.48 8.73
N TYR A 149 -13.70 -7.19 7.42
CA TYR A 149 -12.50 -7.33 6.60
C TYR A 149 -11.33 -6.52 7.16
N PHE A 150 -11.52 -5.24 7.49
CA PHE A 150 -10.45 -4.41 8.06
C PHE A 150 -10.02 -4.87 9.46
N PHE A 151 -10.94 -5.32 10.31
CA PHE A 151 -10.60 -5.88 11.62
C PHE A 151 -9.75 -7.14 11.49
N LEU A 152 -10.13 -8.05 10.58
CA LEU A 152 -9.39 -9.29 10.34
C LEU A 152 -8.01 -8.97 9.75
N GLY A 153 -7.94 -8.07 8.77
CA GLY A 153 -6.68 -7.60 8.21
C GLY A 153 -5.77 -6.95 9.25
N TYR A 154 -6.31 -6.09 10.12
CA TYR A 154 -5.57 -5.48 11.22
C TYR A 154 -4.98 -6.55 12.15
N PHE A 155 -5.78 -7.54 12.54
CA PHE A 155 -5.30 -8.65 13.38
C PHE A 155 -4.22 -9.46 12.67
N VAL A 156 -4.41 -9.83 11.41
CA VAL A 156 -3.43 -10.61 10.64
C VAL A 156 -2.12 -9.85 10.47
N TYR A 157 -2.17 -8.58 10.06
CA TYR A 157 -0.96 -7.79 9.83
C TYR A 157 -0.23 -7.44 11.12
N ILE A 158 -0.93 -7.17 12.24
CA ILE A 158 -0.28 -7.03 13.54
C ILE A 158 0.35 -8.33 13.98
N ASN A 159 -0.36 -9.46 13.87
CA ASN A 159 0.22 -10.73 14.27
C ASN A 159 1.40 -11.10 13.40
N GLN A 160 1.37 -10.82 12.09
CA GLN A 160 2.54 -10.98 11.24
C GLN A 160 3.66 -10.04 11.68
N ALA A 161 3.42 -8.74 11.79
CA ALA A 161 4.44 -7.78 12.22
C ALA A 161 5.05 -8.17 13.57
N ASN A 162 4.23 -8.55 14.54
CA ASN A 162 4.66 -8.96 15.86
C ASN A 162 5.34 -10.34 15.84
N PHE A 163 4.87 -11.31 15.06
CA PHE A 163 5.51 -12.61 14.90
C PHE A 163 6.86 -12.51 14.19
N TYR A 164 6.97 -11.68 13.15
CA TYR A 164 8.24 -11.37 12.48
C TYR A 164 9.22 -10.63 13.40
N VAL A 165 8.73 -9.70 14.22
CA VAL A 165 9.55 -8.97 15.20
C VAL A 165 9.95 -9.86 16.38
N LEU A 166 9.07 -10.74 16.88
CA LEU A 166 9.31 -11.59 18.05
C LEU A 166 10.16 -12.84 17.75
N ILE A 167 10.05 -13.43 16.55
CA ILE A 167 10.82 -14.64 16.20
C ILE A 167 12.22 -14.29 15.72
N GLN A 168 12.45 -13.03 15.39
CA GLN A 168 13.70 -12.58 14.83
C GLN A 168 14.04 -11.22 15.43
N ASP A 169 14.59 -11.29 16.65
CA ASP A 169 15.31 -10.25 17.42
C ASP A 169 16.49 -9.61 16.64
N VAL A 170 16.58 -9.87 15.33
CA VAL A 170 17.64 -9.49 14.39
C VAL A 170 16.98 -9.17 13.04
N TYR A 171 16.03 -8.24 13.01
CA TYR A 171 15.55 -7.65 11.74
C TYR A 171 16.03 -6.20 11.66
N GLU A 172 17.07 -5.97 10.86
CA GLU A 172 17.29 -4.67 10.25
C GLU A 172 16.15 -4.43 9.25
N THR A 173 15.36 -3.38 9.47
CA THR A 173 14.45 -2.88 8.43
C THR A 173 15.28 -2.58 7.17
N VAL A 174 15.06 -3.35 6.11
CA VAL A 174 15.84 -3.26 4.85
C VAL A 174 15.81 -1.84 4.27
N TYR A 175 14.74 -1.10 4.54
CA TYR A 175 14.62 0.33 4.27
C TYR A 175 13.52 0.92 5.14
N ASP A 176 13.78 2.08 5.75
CA ASP A 176 12.73 2.92 6.31
C ASP A 176 12.27 3.93 5.25
N THR A 177 10.96 4.08 5.12
CA THR A 177 10.34 5.05 4.20
C THR A 177 9.77 6.26 4.93
N CYS A 178 9.84 6.33 6.26
CA CYS A 178 9.40 7.45 7.10
C CYS A 178 8.01 8.00 6.69
N GLY A 179 7.07 7.12 6.35
CA GLY A 179 5.71 7.50 5.98
C GLY A 179 5.54 8.14 4.58
N THR A 180 6.54 8.07 3.69
CA THR A 180 6.46 8.63 2.33
C THR A 180 5.37 8.00 1.45
N PHE A 181 4.78 6.86 1.84
CA PHE A 181 3.61 6.27 1.18
C PHE A 181 2.30 7.03 1.48
N TRP A 182 2.23 7.78 2.58
CA TRP A 182 1.00 8.43 3.05
C TRP A 182 0.34 9.38 2.03
N PRO A 183 1.08 10.26 1.33
CA PRO A 183 0.47 11.13 0.32
C PRO A 183 -0.18 10.36 -0.84
N PHE A 184 0.34 9.17 -1.18
CA PHE A 184 -0.22 8.32 -2.23
C PHE A 184 -1.52 7.65 -1.77
N ILE A 185 -1.55 7.13 -0.55
CA ILE A 185 -2.76 6.55 0.05
C ILE A 185 -3.85 7.62 0.16
N HIS A 186 -3.50 8.83 0.62
CA HIS A 186 -4.43 9.96 0.66
C HIS A 186 -5.02 10.26 -0.73
N HIS A 187 -4.18 10.27 -1.77
CA HIS A 187 -4.64 10.46 -3.16
C HIS A 187 -5.62 9.37 -3.59
N TYR A 188 -5.37 8.09 -3.27
CA TYR A 188 -6.30 6.99 -3.59
C TYR A 188 -7.66 7.15 -2.91
N ILE A 189 -7.68 7.59 -1.65
CA ILE A 189 -8.91 7.86 -0.89
C ILE A 189 -9.69 9.02 -1.53
N ILE A 190 -9.00 10.10 -1.92
CA ILE A 190 -9.65 11.22 -2.62
C ILE A 190 -10.25 10.77 -3.96
N VAL A 191 -9.53 9.94 -4.73
CA VAL A 191 -10.06 9.36 -5.98
C VAL A 191 -11.33 8.54 -5.72
N ALA A 192 -11.35 7.73 -4.65
CA ALA A 192 -12.53 6.98 -4.26
C ALA A 192 -13.73 7.88 -3.89
N ILE A 193 -13.50 8.96 -3.14
CA ILE A 193 -14.55 9.93 -2.77
C ILE A 193 -15.09 10.63 -4.01
N ILE A 194 -14.22 11.06 -4.93
CA ILE A 194 -14.64 11.69 -6.20
C ILE A 194 -15.49 10.70 -7.01
N LEU A 195 -15.07 9.44 -7.10
CA LEU A 195 -15.80 8.41 -7.82
C LEU A 195 -17.18 8.15 -7.20
N MET A 196 -17.28 8.10 -5.86
CA MET A 196 -18.55 8.01 -5.13
C MET A 196 -19.46 9.21 -5.41
N GLN A 197 -18.93 10.43 -5.47
CA GLN A 197 -19.73 11.61 -5.77
C GLN A 197 -20.24 11.61 -7.21
N ILE A 198 -19.42 11.16 -8.17
CA ILE A 198 -19.84 10.98 -9.58
C ILE A 198 -20.95 9.93 -9.69
N THR A 199 -20.82 8.78 -9.04
CA THR A 199 -21.86 7.74 -9.04
C THR A 199 -23.13 8.22 -8.32
N MET A 200 -23.00 9.02 -7.26
CA MET A 200 -24.14 9.61 -6.55
C MET A 200 -24.91 10.62 -7.40
N ILE A 201 -24.22 11.49 -8.15
CA ILE A 201 -24.83 12.40 -9.14
C ILE A 201 -25.65 11.59 -10.15
N GLY A 202 -25.08 10.50 -10.66
CA GLY A 202 -25.74 9.59 -11.58
C GLY A 202 -26.98 8.91 -11.00
N LEU A 203 -26.88 8.41 -9.77
CA LEU A 203 -27.96 7.71 -9.09
C LEU A 203 -29.16 8.62 -8.83
N PHE A 204 -28.94 9.87 -8.41
CA PHE A 204 -30.02 10.85 -8.26
C PHE A 204 -30.61 11.31 -9.59
N GLY A 205 -29.79 11.34 -10.65
CA GLY A 205 -30.25 11.54 -12.03
C GLY A 205 -31.24 10.45 -12.46
N LEU A 206 -30.90 9.19 -12.24
CA LEU A 206 -31.79 8.04 -12.54
C LEU A 206 -33.10 8.09 -11.74
N LYS A 207 -33.04 8.46 -10.45
CA LYS A 207 -34.23 8.57 -9.59
C LYS A 207 -35.08 9.82 -9.86
N SER A 208 -34.79 10.59 -10.91
CA SER A 208 -35.53 11.82 -11.29
C SER A 208 -35.67 12.84 -10.15
N LYS A 209 -34.62 12.96 -9.31
CA LYS A 209 -34.55 13.95 -8.22
C LYS A 209 -33.47 15.01 -8.53
N PRO A 210 -33.74 15.96 -9.45
CA PRO A 210 -32.73 16.89 -9.93
C PRO A 210 -32.18 17.81 -8.83
N ALA A 211 -33.00 18.18 -7.84
CA ALA A 211 -32.57 19.01 -6.71
C ALA A 211 -31.43 18.37 -5.90
N ALA A 212 -31.47 17.06 -5.68
CA ALA A 212 -30.44 16.34 -4.93
C ALA A 212 -29.14 16.17 -5.76
N SER A 213 -29.26 15.96 -7.06
CA SER A 213 -28.11 15.87 -7.98
C SER A 213 -27.35 17.20 -8.04
N VAL A 214 -28.07 18.32 -8.17
CA VAL A 214 -27.46 19.67 -8.17
C VAL A 214 -26.78 19.98 -6.84
N SER A 215 -27.36 19.57 -5.70
CA SER A 215 -26.75 19.75 -4.38
C SER A 215 -25.43 18.98 -4.18
N THR A 216 -25.16 17.98 -5.02
CA THR A 216 -23.92 17.17 -4.94
C THR A 216 -22.75 17.85 -5.65
N ILE A 217 -23.01 18.74 -6.61
CA ILE A 217 -21.97 19.44 -7.39
C ILE A 217 -21.07 20.32 -6.51
N PRO A 218 -21.60 21.15 -5.58
CA PRO A 218 -20.77 21.90 -4.64
C PRO A 218 -19.88 21.02 -3.76
N LEU A 219 -20.38 19.84 -3.37
CA LEU A 219 -19.61 18.89 -2.55
C LEU A 219 -18.40 18.33 -3.30
N LEU A 220 -18.56 18.06 -4.61
CA LEU A 220 -17.46 17.64 -5.47
C LEU A 220 -16.40 18.73 -5.62
N LEU A 221 -16.83 19.99 -5.84
CA LEU A 221 -15.91 21.11 -5.90
C LEU A 221 -15.15 21.30 -4.59
N LEU A 222 -15.83 21.22 -3.44
CA LEU A 222 -15.23 21.32 -2.12
C LEU A 222 -14.18 20.22 -1.89
N THR A 223 -14.45 19.00 -2.34
CA THR A 223 -13.52 17.87 -2.21
C THR A 223 -12.24 18.10 -3.02
N ILE A 224 -12.35 18.64 -4.24
CA ILE A 224 -11.19 18.99 -5.06
C ILE A 224 -10.40 20.14 -4.41
N MET A 225 -11.08 21.18 -3.94
CA MET A 225 -10.44 22.29 -3.24
C MET A 225 -9.72 21.83 -1.96
N PHE A 226 -10.33 20.92 -1.21
CA PHE A 226 -9.72 20.31 -0.02
C PHE A 226 -8.46 19.52 -0.37
N ASN A 227 -8.48 18.72 -1.44
CA ASN A 227 -7.30 17.99 -1.90
C ASN A 227 -6.15 18.94 -2.26
N GLU A 228 -6.42 20.01 -3.02
CA GLU A 228 -5.41 20.99 -3.37
C GLU A 228 -4.87 21.75 -2.15
N TYR A 229 -5.75 22.11 -1.20
CA TYR A 229 -5.33 22.69 0.08
C TYR A 229 -4.40 21.74 0.85
N CYS A 230 -4.74 20.45 0.94
CA CYS A 230 -3.92 19.45 1.62
C CYS A 230 -2.56 19.27 0.94
N LYS A 231 -2.51 19.28 -0.40
CA LYS A 231 -1.25 19.23 -1.15
C LYS A 231 -0.38 20.45 -0.87
N ILE A 232 -0.94 21.66 -0.88
CA ILE A 232 -0.18 22.89 -0.64
C ILE A 232 0.34 22.93 0.80
N ARG A 233 -0.47 22.51 1.77
CA ARG A 233 -0.16 22.63 3.20
C ARG A 233 0.73 21.50 3.73
N PHE A 234 0.43 20.24 3.41
CA PHE A 234 1.03 19.08 4.06
C PHE A 234 2.08 18.35 3.22
N LEU A 235 1.97 18.39 1.87
CA LEU A 235 2.94 17.72 1.00
C LEU A 235 4.39 18.20 1.21
N PRO A 236 4.68 19.49 1.47
CA PRO A 236 6.04 19.94 1.75
C PRO A 236 6.67 19.21 2.93
N ALA A 237 5.90 18.93 4.00
CA ALA A 237 6.41 18.24 5.18
C ALA A 237 6.89 16.80 4.89
N PHE A 238 6.31 16.13 3.88
CA PHE A 238 6.75 14.79 3.46
C PHE A 238 7.93 14.81 2.48
N ARG A 239 8.23 15.95 1.86
CA ARG A 239 9.31 16.08 0.86
C ARG A 239 10.58 16.71 1.43
N SER A 240 10.42 17.66 2.34
CA SER A 240 11.51 18.41 2.95
C SER A 240 11.48 18.22 4.46
N HIS A 241 12.63 17.95 5.05
CA HIS A 241 12.80 17.91 6.50
C HIS A 241 12.98 19.34 6.99
N SER A 242 12.40 19.66 8.15
CA SER A 242 12.54 20.99 8.75
C SER A 242 13.95 21.18 9.29
N ILE A 243 14.56 22.33 8.97
CA ILE A 243 15.88 22.72 9.49
C ILE A 243 15.88 22.78 11.02
N GLN A 244 14.75 23.20 11.63
CA GLN A 244 14.62 23.23 13.08
C GLN A 244 14.83 21.86 13.73
N ASN A 245 14.13 20.81 13.24
CA ASN A 245 14.34 19.45 13.75
C ASN A 245 15.76 18.94 13.46
N ALA A 246 16.38 19.36 12.35
CA ALA A 246 17.77 19.00 12.08
C ALA A 246 18.71 19.58 13.15
N VAL A 247 18.57 20.87 13.48
CA VAL A 247 19.35 21.52 14.54
C VAL A 247 19.10 20.87 15.91
N GLU A 248 17.85 20.57 16.25
CA GLU A 248 17.52 19.91 17.52
C GLU A 248 18.14 18.51 17.61
N ASN A 249 18.13 17.74 16.52
CA ASN A 249 18.79 16.44 16.46
C ASN A 249 20.32 16.59 16.57
N ASP A 250 20.92 17.56 15.87
CA ASP A 250 22.36 17.82 15.95
C ASP A 250 22.80 18.17 17.39
N GLU A 251 22.00 18.96 18.12
CA GLU A 251 22.24 19.29 19.53
C GLU A 251 22.09 18.07 20.46
N LEU A 252 21.22 17.11 20.12
CA LEU A 252 21.07 15.87 20.88
C LEU A 252 22.25 14.92 20.63
N ASP A 253 22.73 14.84 19.39
CA ASP A 253 23.89 14.05 19.00
C ASP A 253 25.19 14.59 19.62
N GLU A 254 25.30 15.91 19.78
CA GLU A 254 26.41 16.54 20.49
C GLU A 254 26.43 16.17 21.98
N LYS A 255 25.24 16.10 22.61
CA LYS A 255 25.08 15.70 24.02
C LYS A 255 25.34 14.22 24.25
N SER A 256 25.04 13.35 23.28
CA SER A 256 25.26 11.90 23.38
C SER A 256 26.72 11.48 23.16
N SER A 257 27.59 12.39 22.68
CA SER A 257 28.99 12.11 22.29
C SER A 257 29.14 11.06 21.17
N GLU A 258 28.07 10.75 20.43
CA GLU A 258 28.06 9.75 19.35
C GLU A 258 28.39 10.34 17.96
N MET A 259 28.66 11.64 17.89
CA MET A 259 28.84 12.38 16.64
C MET A 259 30.06 11.91 15.83
N GLU A 260 31.22 11.72 16.46
CA GLU A 260 32.44 11.28 15.76
C GLU A 260 32.30 9.85 15.22
N HIS A 261 31.74 8.94 16.01
CA HIS A 261 31.49 7.55 15.60
C HIS A 261 30.50 7.46 14.43
N SER A 262 29.47 8.31 14.42
CA SER A 262 28.49 8.38 13.33
C SER A 262 29.11 8.88 12.02
N PHE A 263 30.04 9.84 12.11
CA PHE A 263 30.71 10.40 10.94
C PHE A 263 31.64 9.40 10.25
N ASP A 264 32.44 8.67 11.03
CA ASP A 264 33.33 7.62 10.51
C ASP A 264 32.53 6.48 9.87
N LYS A 265 31.40 6.09 10.49
CA LYS A 265 30.49 5.09 9.94
C LYS A 265 29.87 5.52 8.61
N ALA A 266 29.47 6.78 8.47
CA ALA A 266 28.85 7.32 7.25
C ALA A 266 29.79 7.28 6.03
N ILE A 267 31.10 7.42 6.24
CA ILE A 267 32.12 7.33 5.18
C ILE A 267 32.19 5.91 4.60
N GLU A 268 31.92 4.89 5.42
CA GLU A 268 31.99 3.49 5.01
C GLU A 268 30.67 2.95 4.42
N GLU A 269 29.51 3.50 4.85
CA GLU A 269 28.18 2.97 4.50
C GLU A 269 27.82 3.04 3.00
N TYR A 270 28.26 4.08 2.27
CA TYR A 270 27.90 4.26 0.84
C TYR A 270 28.89 3.65 -0.15
N ARG A 271 29.74 2.70 0.28
CA ARG A 271 30.60 1.94 -0.65
C ARG A 271 29.76 1.02 -1.52
N GLN A 272 30.14 0.88 -2.79
CA GLN A 272 29.49 -0.09 -3.67
C GLN A 272 29.67 -1.50 -3.08
N PRO A 273 28.64 -2.37 -3.13
CA PRO A 273 28.74 -3.72 -2.57
C PRO A 273 29.92 -4.54 -3.10
N CYS A 274 30.40 -4.26 -4.31
CA CYS A 274 31.57 -4.88 -4.91
C CYS A 274 32.92 -4.38 -4.38
N LEU A 275 32.94 -3.23 -3.68
CA LEU A 275 34.13 -2.60 -3.09
C LEU A 275 34.23 -2.83 -1.58
N VAL A 276 33.24 -3.50 -0.98
CA VAL A 276 33.28 -3.90 0.43
C VAL A 276 34.34 -5.01 0.57
N PRO A 277 35.34 -4.87 1.46
CA PRO A 277 36.32 -5.90 1.66
C PRO A 277 35.60 -7.18 2.12
N VAL A 278 35.81 -8.27 1.40
CA VAL A 278 35.32 -9.59 1.82
C VAL A 278 36.06 -9.95 3.10
N SER A 279 35.40 -9.77 4.25
CA SER A 279 35.91 -10.27 5.51
C SER A 279 35.86 -11.79 5.47
N PHE A 280 36.96 -12.42 5.07
CA PHE A 280 37.27 -13.81 5.38
C PHE A 280 37.55 -13.90 6.88
N THR A 281 36.55 -13.68 7.73
CA THR A 281 36.64 -14.14 9.10
C THR A 281 36.51 -15.65 9.06
N GLN A 282 37.66 -16.33 9.13
CA GLN A 282 37.74 -17.71 9.58
C GLN A 282 36.84 -17.87 10.80
N SER A 283 35.97 -18.88 10.74
CA SER A 283 35.33 -19.49 11.89
C SER A 283 36.41 -19.97 12.85
N ASP A 284 36.86 -19.09 13.75
CA ASP A 284 37.62 -19.47 14.94
C ASP A 284 37.04 -18.77 16.17
N SER A 285 36.19 -19.53 16.85
CA SER A 285 36.11 -19.65 18.30
C SER A 285 36.33 -18.39 19.17
N SER A 286 35.35 -17.50 19.24
CA SER A 286 35.21 -16.58 20.39
C SER A 286 33.77 -16.12 20.65
N LEU A 287 32.81 -17.04 20.62
CA LEU A 287 31.40 -16.82 20.96
C LEU A 287 31.11 -16.79 22.49
N TYR A 288 32.02 -16.24 23.30
CA TYR A 288 31.77 -16.02 24.73
C TYR A 288 32.30 -14.65 25.17
N ARG A 289 31.60 -13.58 24.78
CA ARG A 289 31.52 -12.36 25.60
C ARG A 289 30.12 -11.76 25.49
N PRO A 290 29.30 -11.82 26.54
CA PRO A 290 28.03 -11.10 26.57
C PRO A 290 28.33 -9.61 26.75
N LEU A 291 27.89 -8.79 25.79
CA LEU A 291 27.75 -7.35 25.98
C LEU A 291 26.49 -7.09 26.82
N ILE A 292 26.67 -7.19 28.14
CA ILE A 292 25.76 -6.59 29.12
C ILE A 292 26.55 -5.47 29.79
N THR A 293 26.19 -4.23 29.45
CA THR A 293 26.39 -3.03 30.27
C THR A 293 25.09 -2.23 30.07
N SER A 294 24.08 -2.35 30.94
CA SER A 294 23.77 -1.38 32.02
C SER A 294 24.14 0.05 31.61
N TRP A 295 23.20 0.98 31.34
CA TRP A 295 21.98 1.35 32.07
C TRP A 295 20.91 1.88 31.12
#